data_AF-A0A0W1L0E2-F1
#
_entry.id   AF-A0A0W1L0E2-F1
#
_cell.length_a   1.000
_cell.length_b   1.000
_cell.length_c   1.000
_cell.angle_alpha   90.00
_cell.angle_beta   90.00
_cell.angle_gamma   90.00
#
_symmetry.space_group_name_H-M   'P 1'
#
loop_
_entity.id
_entity.type
_entity.pdbx_description
1 polymer ?
#
loop_
_entity_poly.entity_id
_entity_poly.type
_entity_poly.pdbx_seq_one_letter_code
_entity_poly.pdbx_strand_id
1 'polypeptide(L)'
;MNYKNVYLPIKAFALFSFISVALKYWGPSEVGFYLMLSPYGVLFYLSNANNYRNTQLTIIRGIPAVLTLLLVPVLLFGIEPDAQAGIAIVFGLLLQLASISAAELIILFFLNDEQRV
;
A
#
# COMPACT_ATOMS: atom_id res chain seq x y z
N MET A 1 15.44 13.88 -9.91
CA MET A 1 15.03 12.82 -8.97
C MET A 1 15.51 11.48 -9.54
N ASN A 2 16.44 10.79 -8.89
CA ASN A 2 16.97 9.51 -9.41
C ASN A 2 15.94 8.40 -9.13
N TYR A 3 15.02 8.16 -10.07
CA TYR A 3 13.91 7.19 -9.93
C TYR A 3 14.40 5.77 -9.65
N LYS A 4 15.64 5.43 -10.06
CA LYS A 4 16.20 4.07 -10.01
C LYS A 4 16.14 3.42 -8.62
N ASN A 5 16.03 4.20 -7.55
CA ASN A 5 16.01 3.70 -6.18
C ASN A 5 14.77 4.11 -5.38
N VAL A 6 13.76 4.75 -5.98
CA VAL A 6 12.55 5.20 -5.25
C VAL A 6 11.73 4.02 -4.72
N TYR A 7 11.82 2.85 -5.34
CA TYR A 7 11.16 1.64 -4.84
C TYR A 7 11.73 1.17 -3.50
N LEU A 8 12.99 1.46 -3.16
CA LEU A 8 13.62 1.02 -1.91
C LEU A 8 12.96 1.62 -0.66
N PRO A 9 12.82 2.96 -0.53
CA PRO A 9 12.12 3.53 0.62
C PRO A 9 10.66 3.06 0.67
N ILE A 10 9.95 2.97 -0.46
CA ILE A 10 8.57 2.46 -0.48
C ILE A 10 8.52 1.02 0.05
N LYS A 11 9.43 0.16 -0.40
CA LYS A 11 9.53 -1.23 0.07
C LYS A 11 9.81 -1.30 1.57
N ALA A 12 10.74 -0.48 2.07
CA ALA A 12 11.07 -0.41 3.49
C ALA A 12 9.87 0.07 4.32
N PHE A 13 9.17 1.11 3.87
CA PHE A 13 7.97 1.62 4.54
C PHE A 13 6.81 0.63 4.52
N ALA A 14 6.61 -0.07 3.41
CA ALA A 14 5.61 -1.13 3.32
C ALA A 14 5.89 -2.25 4.33
N LEU A 15 7.15 -2.71 4.43
CA LEU A 15 7.54 -3.71 5.42
C LEU A 15 7.36 -3.20 6.85
N PHE A 16 7.78 -1.97 7.14
CA PHE A 16 7.64 -1.37 8.47
C PHE A 16 6.17 -1.23 8.88
N SER A 17 5.32 -0.80 7.93
CA SER A 17 3.88 -0.65 8.13
C SER A 17 3.22 -2.01 8.37
N PHE A 18 3.58 -3.02 7.57
CA PHE A 18 3.12 -4.40 7.74
C PHE A 18 3.42 -4.90 9.15
N ILE A 19 4.67 -4.78 9.62
CA ILE A 19 5.08 -5.23 10.96
C ILE A 19 4.33 -4.45 12.04
N SER A 20 4.25 -3.13 11.92
CA SER A 20 3.60 -2.28 12.93
C SER A 20 2.12 -2.59 13.10
N VAL A 21 1.39 -2.74 11.98
CA VAL A 21 -0.04 -3.08 11.99
C VAL A 21 -0.24 -4.52 12.47
N ALA A 22 0.63 -5.45 12.05
CA ALA A 22 0.58 -6.84 12.51
C ALA A 22 0.72 -6.94 14.04
N LEU A 23 1.65 -6.17 14.63
CA LEU A 23 1.84 -6.13 16.09
C LEU A 23 0.67 -5.48 16.82
N LYS A 24 0.10 -4.40 16.28
CA LYS A 24 -1.01 -3.66 16.92
C LYS A 24 -2.31 -4.46 16.97
N TYR A 25 -2.61 -5.19 15.91
CA TYR A 25 -3.90 -5.85 15.72
C TYR A 25 -3.83 -7.38 15.75
N TRP A 26 -2.71 -7.92 16.24
CA TRP A 26 -2.53 -9.36 16.43
C TRP A 26 -3.70 -9.94 17.25
N GLY A 27 -4.45 -10.87 16.67
CA GLY A 27 -5.65 -11.44 17.30
C GLY A 27 -6.14 -12.72 16.61
N PRO A 28 -7.06 -13.47 17.25
CA PRO A 28 -7.44 -14.82 16.84
C PRO A 28 -8.34 -14.90 15.58
N SER A 29 -8.83 -13.78 15.05
CA SER A 29 -9.62 -13.77 13.81
C SER A 29 -8.73 -13.68 12.57
N GLU A 30 -8.43 -14.83 11.98
CA GLU A 30 -7.42 -14.97 10.92
C GLU A 30 -7.72 -14.13 9.67
N VAL A 31 -8.96 -14.14 9.16
CA VAL A 31 -9.26 -13.55 7.84
C VAL A 31 -9.19 -12.01 7.84
N GLY A 32 -9.81 -11.35 8.82
CA GLY A 32 -9.80 -9.89 8.90
C GLY A 32 -8.39 -9.32 9.14
N PHE A 33 -7.59 -10.04 9.94
CA PHE A 33 -6.20 -9.71 10.19
C PHE A 33 -5.36 -9.75 8.91
N TYR A 34 -5.41 -10.85 8.15
CA TYR A 34 -4.66 -10.94 6.89
C TYR A 34 -5.14 -9.94 5.84
N LEU A 35 -6.46 -9.69 5.77
CA LEU A 35 -7.02 -8.70 4.86
C LEU A 35 -6.46 -7.31 5.17
N MET A 36 -6.36 -6.95 6.44
CA MET A 36 -5.82 -5.65 6.87
C MET A 36 -4.33 -5.49 6.57
N LEU A 37 -3.57 -6.59 6.57
CA LEU A 37 -2.15 -6.58 6.20
C LEU A 37 -1.89 -6.55 4.69
N SER A 38 -2.89 -6.95 3.89
CA SER A 38 -2.74 -7.12 2.45
C SER A 38 -2.24 -5.89 1.69
N PRO A 39 -2.64 -4.63 1.97
CA PRO A 39 -2.15 -3.48 1.21
C PRO A 39 -0.63 -3.31 1.33
N TYR A 40 -0.09 -3.54 2.53
CA TYR A 40 1.35 -3.44 2.79
C TYR A 40 2.12 -4.57 2.13
N GLY A 41 1.57 -5.79 2.15
CA GLY A 41 2.15 -6.94 1.45
C GLY A 41 2.19 -6.72 -0.07
N VAL A 42 1.09 -6.22 -0.64
CA VAL A 42 1.01 -5.90 -2.07
C VAL A 42 1.97 -4.78 -2.45
N LEU A 43 2.04 -3.69 -1.67
CA LEU A 43 3.00 -2.62 -1.92
C LEU A 43 4.45 -3.12 -1.84
N PHE A 44 4.78 -3.96 -0.86
CA PHE A 44 6.11 -4.56 -0.74
C PHE A 44 6.47 -5.39 -1.98
N TYR A 45 5.53 -6.22 -2.46
CA TYR A 45 5.71 -7.03 -3.65
C TYR A 45 5.90 -6.19 -4.93
N LEU A 46 5.06 -5.16 -5.10
CA LEU A 46 5.11 -4.27 -6.26
C LEU A 46 6.34 -3.34 -6.25
N SER A 47 6.95 -3.11 -5.08
CA SER A 47 8.13 -2.24 -4.93
C SER A 47 9.43 -2.91 -5.38
N ASN A 48 9.69 -2.90 -6.69
CA ASN A 48 10.92 -3.42 -7.28
C ASN A 48 11.42 -2.56 -8.45
N ALA A 49 12.67 -2.77 -8.86
CA ALA A 49 13.32 -1.98 -9.91
C ALA A 49 12.57 -1.99 -11.25
N ASN A 50 11.93 -3.10 -11.63
CA ASN A 50 11.20 -3.21 -12.89
C ASN A 50 9.91 -2.37 -12.87
N ASN A 51 9.21 -2.39 -11.74
CA ASN A 51 7.97 -1.61 -11.56
C ASN A 51 8.22 -0.10 -11.38
N TYR A 52 9.45 0.31 -11.10
CA TYR A 52 9.81 1.73 -10.93
C TYR A 52 10.86 2.19 -11.95
N ARG A 53 10.92 1.54 -13.11
CA ARG A 53 11.97 1.74 -14.13
C ARG A 53 11.92 3.08 -14.85
N ASN A 54 10.83 3.84 -14.73
CA ASN A 54 10.73 5.20 -15.28
C ASN A 54 9.95 6.15 -14.36
N THR A 55 10.04 7.44 -14.65
CA THR A 55 9.41 8.49 -13.85
C THR A 55 7.88 8.39 -13.83
N GLN A 56 7.26 8.05 -14.96
CA GLN A 56 5.80 7.98 -15.07
C GLN A 56 5.20 6.89 -14.19
N LEU A 57 5.77 5.67 -14.26
CA LEU A 57 5.39 4.55 -13.39
C LEU A 57 5.65 4.87 -11.92
N THR A 58 6.77 5.55 -11.64
CA THR A 58 7.11 5.99 -10.28
C THR A 58 6.06 6.95 -9.72
N ILE A 59 5.59 7.90 -10.52
CA ILE A 59 4.54 8.84 -10.09
C ILE A 59 3.24 8.11 -9.82
N ILE A 60 2.78 7.28 -10.77
CA ILE A 60 1.50 6.57 -10.64
C ILE A 60 1.48 5.63 -9.44
N ARG A 61 2.57 4.89 -9.20
CA ARG A 61 2.70 3.99 -8.04
C ARG A 61 3.05 4.73 -6.74
N GLY A 62 3.59 5.94 -6.84
CA GLY A 62 3.91 6.77 -5.68
C GLY A 62 2.66 7.24 -4.93
N ILE A 63 1.58 7.57 -5.66
CA ILE A 63 0.31 8.02 -5.07
C ILE A 63 -0.29 6.99 -4.09
N PRO A 64 -0.55 5.73 -4.49
CA PRO A 64 -1.10 4.74 -3.58
C PRO A 64 -0.15 4.41 -2.43
N ALA A 65 1.17 4.44 -2.66
CA ALA A 65 2.17 4.21 -1.63
C ALA A 65 2.13 5.30 -0.54
N VAL A 66 2.07 6.57 -0.94
CA VAL A 66 1.97 7.70 -0.01
C VAL A 66 0.64 7.66 0.74
N LEU A 67 -0.47 7.43 0.03
CA LEU A 67 -1.80 7.31 0.65
C LEU A 67 -1.81 6.20 1.72
N THR A 68 -1.26 5.04 1.39
CA THR A 68 -1.18 3.91 2.33
C THR A 68 -0.32 4.26 3.54
N LEU A 69 0.82 4.91 3.33
CA LEU A 69 1.71 5.34 4.42
C LEU A 69 1.04 6.33 5.37
N LEU A 70 0.27 7.29 4.84
CA LEU A 70 -0.44 8.29 5.65
C LEU A 70 -1.54 7.69 6.53
N LEU A 71 -2.11 6.56 6.11
CA LEU A 71 -3.14 5.87 6.90
C LEU A 71 -2.56 5.05 8.06
N VAL A 72 -1.27 4.72 8.03
CA VAL A 72 -0.63 3.91 9.08
C VAL A 72 -0.67 4.59 10.45
N PRO A 73 -0.29 5.88 10.63
CA PRO A 73 -0.44 6.56 11.91
C PRO A 73 -1.88 6.59 12.42
N VAL A 74 -2.86 6.75 11.52
CA VAL A 74 -4.29 6.72 11.89
C VAL A 74 -4.65 5.36 12.46
N LEU A 75 -4.26 4.27 11.80
CA LEU A 75 -4.50 2.91 12.30
C LEU A 75 -3.78 2.63 13.62
N LEU A 76 -2.55 3.10 13.79
CA LEU A 76 -1.76 2.80 14.99
C LEU A 76 -2.22 3.58 16.23
N PHE A 77 -2.66 4.84 16.05
CA PHE A 77 -2.87 5.78 17.16
C PHE A 77 -4.23 6.49 17.17
N GLY A 78 -4.91 6.59 16.03
CA GLY A 78 -6.10 7.43 15.87
C GLY A 78 -7.44 6.71 16.11
N ILE A 79 -7.42 5.43 16.48
CA ILE A 79 -8.61 4.60 16.59
C ILE A 79 -8.86 4.20 18.05
N GLU A 80 -9.95 4.73 18.61
CA GLU A 80 -10.51 4.27 19.88
C GLU A 80 -11.43 3.07 19.63
N PRO A 81 -11.47 2.06 20.53
CA PRO A 81 -12.25 0.86 20.30
C PRO A 81 -13.76 1.09 20.51
N ASP A 82 -14.43 1.57 19.46
CA ASP A 82 -15.89 1.71 19.37
C ASP A 82 -16.45 1.07 18.08
N ALA A 83 -17.77 1.17 17.87
CA ALA A 83 -18.39 0.62 16.66
C ALA A 83 -18.00 1.39 15.37
N GLN A 84 -17.67 2.68 15.49
CA GLN A 84 -17.30 3.53 14.37
C GLN A 84 -15.88 3.25 13.88
N ALA A 85 -14.98 2.83 14.77
CA ALA A 85 -13.64 2.37 14.49
C ALA A 85 -13.61 1.20 13.50
N GLY A 86 -14.48 0.20 13.67
CA GLY A 86 -14.57 -0.92 12.75
C GLY A 86 -14.86 -0.46 11.31
N ILE A 87 -15.80 0.48 11.16
CA ILE A 87 -16.15 1.07 9.85
C ILE A 87 -14.96 1.85 9.27
N ALA A 88 -14.29 2.67 10.09
CA ALA A 88 -13.14 3.45 9.66
C ALA A 88 -11.97 2.58 9.19
N ILE A 89 -11.68 1.47 9.89
CA ILE A 89 -10.64 0.50 9.50
C ILE A 89 -10.97 -0.11 8.14
N VAL A 90 -12.20 -0.62 7.97
CA VAL A 90 -12.63 -1.25 6.71
C VAL A 90 -12.60 -0.24 5.56
N PHE A 91 -13.07 0.99 5.78
CA PHE A 91 -13.02 2.04 4.78
C PHE A 91 -11.59 2.40 4.39
N GLY A 92 -10.69 2.55 5.38
CA GLY A 92 -9.27 2.80 5.14
C GLY A 92 -8.60 1.68 4.36
N LEU A 93 -8.92 0.42 4.66
CA LEU A 93 -8.44 -0.74 3.93
C LEU A 93 -8.92 -0.73 2.47
N LEU A 94 -10.21 -0.52 2.24
CA LEU A 94 -10.78 -0.44 0.89
C LEU A 94 -10.15 0.69 0.09
N LEU A 95 -9.92 1.85 0.70
CA LEU A 95 -9.28 2.98 0.05
C LEU A 95 -7.84 2.66 -0.40
N GLN A 96 -7.06 1.98 0.45
CA GLN A 96 -5.71 1.54 0.11
C GLN A 96 -5.71 0.57 -1.07
N LEU A 97 -6.51 -0.50 -0.98
CA LEU A 97 -6.59 -1.52 -2.03
C LEU A 97 -7.14 -0.96 -3.34
N ALA A 98 -8.17 -0.11 -3.29
CA ALA A 98 -8.74 0.54 -4.46
C ALA A 98 -7.71 1.47 -5.12
N SER A 99 -6.96 2.24 -4.33
CA SER A 99 -5.91 3.12 -4.84
C SER A 99 -4.80 2.34 -5.53
N ILE A 100 -4.30 1.27 -4.91
CA ILE A 100 -3.29 0.38 -5.51
C ILE A 100 -3.83 -0.26 -6.80
N SER A 101 -5.05 -0.80 -6.75
CA SER A 101 -5.67 -1.47 -7.89
C SER A 101 -5.90 -0.51 -9.06
N ALA A 102 -6.35 0.71 -8.79
CA ALA A 102 -6.55 1.75 -9.80
C ALA A 102 -5.23 2.12 -10.48
N ALA A 103 -4.15 2.29 -9.70
CA ALA A 103 -2.83 2.58 -10.25
C ALA A 103 -2.34 1.46 -11.19
N GLU A 104 -2.45 0.20 -10.76
CA GLU A 104 -2.04 -0.94 -11.58
C GLU A 104 -2.93 -1.14 -12.80
N LEU A 105 -4.24 -0.87 -12.70
CA LEU A 105 -5.16 -0.91 -13.84
C LEU A 105 -4.81 0.16 -14.87
N ILE A 106 -4.53 1.40 -14.43
CA ILE A 106 -4.08 2.47 -15.33
C ILE A 106 -2.82 2.06 -16.07
N ILE A 107 -1.84 1.48 -15.36
CA ILE A 107 -0.59 1.03 -15.96
C ILE A 107 -0.84 -0.10 -16.96
N LEU A 108 -1.67 -1.08 -16.60
CA LEU A 108 -1.97 -2.25 -17.42
C LEU A 108 -2.68 -1.91 -18.73
N PHE A 109 -3.61 -0.95 -18.71
CA PHE A 109 -4.44 -0.64 -19.88
C PHE A 109 -3.91 0.52 -20.72
N PHE A 110 -3.18 1.46 -20.12
CA PHE A 110 -2.76 2.69 -20.81
C PHE A 110 -1.24 2.82 -20.98
N LEU A 111 -0.43 2.05 -20.25
CA LEU A 111 1.04 2.18 -20.25
C LEU A 111 1.77 0.86 -20.51
N ASN A 112 1.07 -0.16 -20.99
CA ASN A 112 1.61 -1.50 -21.18
C ASN A 112 2.65 -1.57 -22.31
N ASP A 113 2.54 -0.69 -23.31
CA ASP A 113 3.52 -0.64 -24.42
C ASP A 113 4.92 -0.23 -23.94
N GLU A 114 5.03 0.53 -22.86
CA GLU A 114 6.31 0.83 -22.22
C GLU A 114 6.89 -0.34 -21.41
N GLN A 115 6.13 -1.43 -21.19
CA GLN A 115 6.60 -2.64 -20.48
C GLN A 115 7.32 -3.65 -21.38
N ARG A 116 7.21 -3.51 -22.71
CA ARG A 116 7.75 -4.47 -23.69
C ARG A 116 9.11 -4.10 -24.29
N VAL A 117 9.73 -3.01 -23.83
CA VAL A 117 11.03 -2.51 -24.32
C VAL A 117 12.14 -2.87 -23.34
#